data_AF-A0AAD7Z6E7-F1
#
_entry.id   AF-A0AAD7Z6E7-F1
#
_cell.length_a   1.000
_cell.length_b   1.000
_cell.length_c   1.000
_cell.angle_alpha   90.00
_cell.angle_beta   90.00
_cell.angle_gamma   90.00
#
_symmetry.space_group_name_H-M   'P 1'
#
loop_
_entity.id
_entity.type
_entity.pdbx_description
1 polymer ?
#
loop_
_entity_poly.entity_id
_entity_poly.type
_entity_poly.pdbx_seq_one_letter_code
_entity_poly.pdbx_strand_id
1 'polypeptide(L)'
;PKLRHGPKGQDVQYFRFSEKVMRSKVLKAQLWMYLRGTQYQHGSRFSHEDDADAPAPESPGGGPVNISVLKVLRGSSSSAESPVIKIEAKSLVRRPSGRGGWVSINVEELITKWFENPKDNHGIVLHATDERDRQIVVTDHDEEDGALKLLR
;
A
#
# COMPACT_ATOMS: atom_id res chain seq x y z
N PRO A 1 12.27 -5.57 1.44
CA PRO A 1 11.16 -5.86 2.39
C PRO A 1 10.76 -7.33 2.22
N LYS A 2 10.37 -8.01 3.29
CA LYS A 2 9.86 -9.39 3.18
C LYS A 2 8.35 -9.36 3.33
N LEU A 3 7.64 -9.86 2.32
CA LEU A 3 6.20 -10.07 2.37
C LEU A 3 5.89 -11.33 3.19
N ARG A 4 4.88 -11.26 4.04
CA ARG A 4 4.33 -12.40 4.76
C ARG A 4 2.82 -12.33 4.68
N HIS A 5 2.17 -13.46 4.40
CA HIS A 5 0.73 -13.56 4.53
C HIS A 5 0.36 -13.54 6.02
N GLY A 6 -0.33 -12.47 6.42
CA GLY A 6 -0.91 -12.31 7.72
C GLY A 6 -2.26 -13.02 7.84
N PRO A 7 -2.82 -13.06 9.06
CA PRO A 7 -4.17 -13.56 9.30
C PRO A 7 -5.18 -12.83 8.42
N LYS A 8 -6.13 -13.57 7.82
CA LYS A 8 -7.11 -13.08 6.84
C LYS A 8 -6.54 -12.67 5.46
N GLY A 9 -5.35 -13.17 5.09
CA GLY A 9 -4.78 -12.97 3.76
C GLY A 9 -4.20 -11.58 3.52
N GLN A 10 -3.92 -10.83 4.60
CA GLN A 10 -3.30 -9.51 4.50
C GLN A 10 -1.81 -9.62 4.19
N ASP A 11 -1.32 -8.71 3.37
CA ASP A 11 0.11 -8.62 3.06
C ASP A 11 0.84 -7.78 4.12
N VAL A 12 1.62 -8.47 4.96
CA VAL A 12 2.45 -7.84 5.99
C VAL A 12 3.85 -7.60 5.43
N GLN A 13 4.25 -6.34 5.37
CA GLN A 13 5.59 -5.92 4.97
C GLN A 13 6.49 -5.75 6.20
N TYR A 14 7.62 -6.47 6.20
CA TYR A 14 8.62 -6.36 7.24
C TYR A 14 9.85 -5.58 6.77
N PHE A 15 10.24 -4.58 7.58
CA PHE A 15 11.44 -3.77 7.38
C PHE A 15 12.47 -4.12 8.44
N ARG A 16 13.74 -4.30 8.03
CA ARG A 16 14.85 -4.47 8.94
C ARG A 16 15.82 -3.32 8.76
N PHE A 17 16.13 -2.64 9.85
CA PHE A 17 17.13 -1.57 9.86
C PHE A 17 18.45 -2.11 10.39
N SER A 18 19.56 -1.60 9.87
CA SER A 18 20.88 -1.91 10.42
C SER A 18 21.07 -1.21 11.76
N GLU A 19 21.90 -1.76 12.64
CA GLU A 19 22.19 -1.12 13.93
C GLU A 19 22.74 0.30 13.78
N LYS A 20 23.58 0.52 12.76
CA LYS A 20 24.13 1.85 12.47
C LYS A 20 23.03 2.88 12.21
N VAL A 21 22.01 2.50 11.44
CA VAL A 21 20.87 3.38 11.12
C VAL A 21 20.01 3.61 12.37
N MET A 22 19.74 2.58 13.17
CA MET A 22 18.92 2.70 14.38
C MET A 22 19.56 3.58 15.48
N ARG A 23 20.89 3.75 15.49
CA ARG A 23 21.59 4.65 16.42
C ARG A 23 21.47 6.14 16.03
N SER A 24 20.84 6.45 14.90
CA SER A 24 20.72 7.82 14.38
C SER A 24 19.33 8.40 14.67
N LYS A 25 19.22 9.73 14.75
CA LYS A 25 17.92 10.40 14.86
C LYS A 25 17.20 10.39 13.51
N VAL A 26 15.92 10.06 13.51
CA VAL A 26 15.05 10.19 12.34
C VAL A 26 14.74 11.67 12.13
N LEU A 27 15.20 12.23 11.01
CA LEU A 27 14.84 13.60 10.60
C LEU A 27 13.67 13.62 9.63
N LYS A 28 13.62 12.62 8.73
CA LYS A 28 12.58 12.45 7.74
C LYS A 28 12.39 10.98 7.41
N ALA A 29 11.15 10.54 7.26
CA ALA A 29 10.82 9.19 6.82
C ALA A 29 9.53 9.18 5.99
N GLN A 30 9.64 8.78 4.74
CA GLN A 30 8.52 8.63 3.83
C GLN A 30 8.44 7.19 3.36
N LEU A 31 7.23 6.62 3.44
CA LEU A 31 6.94 5.34 2.85
C LEU A 31 6.27 5.56 1.50
N TRP A 32 6.89 5.01 0.46
CA TRP A 32 6.36 5.03 -0.90
C TRP A 32 5.57 3.75 -1.17
N MET A 33 4.45 3.89 -1.86
CA MET A 33 3.61 2.78 -2.28
C MET A 33 3.03 3.05 -3.66
N TYR A 34 2.87 1.99 -4.46
CA TYR A 34 2.24 2.08 -5.77
C TYR A 34 0.74 1.85 -5.64
N LEU A 35 -0.06 2.77 -6.17
CA LEU A 35 -1.52 2.63 -6.25
C LEU A 35 -1.93 2.35 -7.69
N ARG A 36 -2.82 1.37 -7.86
CA ARG A 36 -3.50 1.10 -9.14
C ARG A 36 -4.34 2.30 -9.56
N GLY A 37 -4.17 2.70 -10.81
CA GLY A 37 -4.84 3.87 -11.36
C GLY A 37 -6.32 3.63 -11.66
N THR A 38 -7.02 4.66 -12.11
CA THR A 38 -8.45 4.58 -12.47
C THR A 38 -8.74 3.66 -13.66
N GLN A 39 -7.78 3.46 -14.56
CA GLN A 39 -7.96 2.64 -15.77
C GLN A 39 -7.46 1.20 -15.60
N TYR A 40 -6.96 0.80 -14.43
CA TYR A 40 -6.44 -0.56 -14.20
C TYR A 40 -7.48 -1.67 -14.51
N GLN A 41 -8.78 -1.36 -14.51
CA GLN A 41 -9.84 -2.30 -14.89
C GLN A 41 -10.36 -2.14 -16.33
N HIS A 42 -9.91 -1.12 -17.05
CA HIS A 42 -10.36 -0.85 -18.42
C HIS A 42 -9.48 -1.54 -19.47
N GLY A 43 -8.91 -2.70 -19.13
CA GLY A 43 -8.03 -3.48 -20.00
C GLY A 43 -8.72 -4.62 -20.76
N SER A 44 -10.05 -4.72 -20.74
CA SER A 44 -10.75 -5.82 -21.45
C SER A 44 -12.20 -5.48 -21.82
N ARG A 45 -12.42 -4.44 -22.63
CA ARG A 45 -13.60 -4.37 -23.48
C ARG A 45 -13.25 -3.55 -24.73
N PHE A 46 -12.93 -4.29 -25.79
CA PHE A 46 -13.00 -3.92 -27.20
C PHE A 46 -12.70 -2.45 -27.53
N SER A 47 -11.47 -2.19 -28.00
CA SER A 47 -11.26 -1.12 -28.96
C SER A 47 -12.01 -1.49 -30.24
N HIS A 48 -13.24 -1.01 -30.39
CA HIS A 48 -13.85 -0.90 -31.71
C HIS A 48 -13.26 0.35 -32.35
N GLU A 49 -12.66 0.20 -33.53
CA GLU A 49 -11.88 1.22 -34.25
C GLU A 49 -12.73 2.38 -34.82
N ASP A 50 -13.96 2.59 -34.34
CA ASP A 50 -14.91 3.57 -34.91
C ASP A 50 -15.03 4.90 -34.13
N ASP A 51 -14.37 5.07 -32.97
CA ASP A 51 -14.47 6.30 -32.14
C ASP A 51 -13.24 7.23 -32.29
N ALA A 52 -12.79 7.48 -33.51
CA ALA A 52 -11.63 8.35 -33.77
C ALA A 52 -11.88 9.86 -33.53
N ASP A 53 -13.11 10.26 -33.21
CA ASP A 53 -13.51 11.67 -33.07
C ASP A 53 -14.13 12.02 -31.69
N ALA A 54 -14.07 11.08 -30.73
CA ALA A 54 -14.50 11.37 -29.37
C ALA A 54 -13.42 12.21 -28.65
N PRO A 55 -13.75 13.39 -28.08
CA PRO A 55 -12.80 14.14 -27.28
C PRO A 55 -12.29 13.22 -26.16
N ALA A 56 -10.97 13.12 -26.03
CA ALA A 56 -10.33 12.30 -25.00
C ALA A 56 -11.03 12.58 -23.66
N PRO A 57 -11.50 11.56 -22.92
CA PRO A 57 -12.16 11.80 -21.65
C PRO A 57 -11.14 12.50 -20.75
N GLU A 58 -11.33 13.80 -20.54
CA GLU A 58 -10.64 14.59 -19.53
C GLU A 58 -11.07 14.04 -18.18
N SER A 59 -10.45 12.96 -17.73
CA SER A 59 -10.62 12.45 -16.37
C SER A 59 -9.52 13.04 -15.51
N PRO A 60 -9.82 14.07 -14.69
CA PRO A 60 -8.85 14.82 -13.91
C PRO A 60 -8.41 13.99 -12.70
N GLY A 61 -7.53 13.01 -12.90
CA GLY A 61 -7.15 12.09 -11.81
C GLY A 61 -8.33 11.23 -11.36
N GLY A 62 -8.06 10.23 -10.52
CA GLY A 62 -9.15 9.65 -9.73
C GLY A 62 -9.44 10.50 -8.50
N GLY A 63 -10.60 10.27 -7.89
CA GLY A 63 -11.02 10.91 -6.64
C GLY A 63 -10.04 10.72 -5.49
N PRO A 64 -10.28 11.40 -4.36
CA PRO A 64 -9.43 11.29 -3.18
C PRO A 64 -9.48 9.87 -2.61
N VAL A 65 -8.32 9.34 -2.21
CA VAL A 65 -8.14 8.01 -1.62
C VAL A 65 -7.52 8.16 -0.24
N ASN A 66 -8.13 7.53 0.74
CA ASN A 66 -7.53 7.37 2.06
C ASN A 66 -6.49 6.26 2.00
N ILE A 67 -5.23 6.63 2.27
CA ILE A 67 -4.16 5.67 2.48
C ILE A 67 -3.82 5.59 3.97
N SER A 68 -3.53 4.40 4.46
CA SER A 68 -3.11 4.18 5.84
C SER A 68 -2.03 3.12 5.96
N VAL A 69 -1.17 3.34 6.95
CA VAL A 69 -0.18 2.38 7.41
C VAL A 69 -0.65 1.85 8.74
N LEU A 70 -0.81 0.53 8.82
CA LEU A 70 -1.20 -0.12 10.04
C LEU A 70 -0.07 -0.99 10.58
N LYS A 71 0.32 -0.78 11.84
CA LYS A 71 1.30 -1.60 12.53
C LYS A 71 0.65 -2.86 13.07
N VAL A 72 1.31 -3.99 12.86
CA VAL A 72 0.94 -5.27 13.48
C VAL A 72 1.41 -5.25 14.94
N LEU A 73 0.55 -5.67 15.86
CA LEU A 73 0.89 -5.88 17.26
C LEU A 73 0.84 -7.39 17.58
N ARG A 74 1.67 -7.85 18.52
CA ARG A 74 1.54 -9.20 19.06
C ARG A 74 0.25 -9.28 19.87
N GLY A 75 -0.59 -10.27 19.58
CA GLY A 75 -1.69 -10.65 20.48
C GLY A 75 -1.13 -11.18 21.80
N SER A 76 -1.86 -11.00 22.90
CA SER A 76 -1.54 -11.71 24.14
C SER A 76 -1.64 -13.22 23.90
N SER A 77 -0.83 -14.00 24.60
CA SER A 77 -0.65 -15.44 24.42
C SER A 77 -1.88 -16.31 24.77
N SER A 78 -3.06 -15.72 24.96
CA SER A 78 -4.32 -16.44 25.09
C SER A 78 -4.96 -16.63 23.70
N SER A 79 -4.59 -17.74 23.06
CA SER A 79 -5.28 -18.45 21.98
C SER A 79 -6.58 -17.80 21.42
N ALA A 80 -6.52 -17.46 20.12
CA ALA A 80 -7.64 -17.23 19.17
C ALA A 80 -7.96 -15.78 18.72
N GLU A 81 -7.31 -14.74 19.23
CA GLU A 81 -7.55 -13.38 18.71
C GLU A 81 -6.68 -13.03 17.51
N SER A 82 -7.30 -12.46 16.47
CA SER A 82 -6.61 -11.89 15.32
C SER A 82 -5.55 -10.88 15.81
N PRO A 83 -4.40 -10.74 15.10
CA PRO A 83 -3.39 -9.77 15.47
C PRO A 83 -4.03 -8.40 15.61
N VAL A 84 -3.77 -7.73 16.73
CA VAL A 84 -4.25 -6.37 16.92
C VAL A 84 -3.49 -5.49 15.94
N ILE A 85 -4.22 -4.75 15.11
CA ILE A 85 -3.65 -3.87 14.11
C ILE A 85 -3.99 -2.44 14.52
N LYS A 86 -2.98 -1.56 14.56
CA LYS A 86 -3.14 -0.15 14.93
C LYS A 86 -2.75 0.75 13.77
N ILE A 87 -3.57 1.75 13.48
CA ILE A 87 -3.24 2.74 12.46
C ILE A 87 -2.16 3.68 13.02
N GLU A 88 -1.02 3.76 12.34
CA GLU A 88 0.12 4.59 12.73
C GLU A 88 0.29 5.81 11.82
N ALA A 89 -0.23 5.76 10.59
CA ALA A 89 -0.27 6.90 9.70
C ALA A 89 -1.51 6.86 8.80
N LYS A 90 -2.05 8.03 8.46
CA LYS A 90 -3.10 8.22 7.46
C LYS A 90 -2.78 9.41 6.58
N SER A 91 -3.20 9.35 5.32
CA SER A 91 -3.15 10.49 4.41
C SER A 91 -4.27 10.42 3.38
N LEU A 92 -4.67 11.57 2.85
CA LEU A 92 -5.61 11.67 1.73
C LEU A 92 -4.81 12.05 0.49
N VAL A 93 -4.77 11.16 -0.50
CA VAL A 93 -4.03 11.38 -1.75
C VAL A 93 -4.97 11.38 -2.95
N ARG A 94 -4.55 11.97 -4.07
CA ARG A 94 -5.28 11.79 -5.33
C ARG A 94 -4.96 10.42 -5.91
N ARG A 95 -5.98 9.69 -6.35
CA ARG A 95 -5.75 8.43 -7.06
C ARG A 95 -5.06 8.70 -8.39
N PRO A 96 -3.96 7.98 -8.71
CA PRO A 96 -3.31 8.10 -10.02
C PRO A 96 -4.26 7.78 -11.18
N SER A 97 -4.09 8.47 -12.32
CA SER A 97 -4.74 8.10 -13.58
C SER A 97 -4.04 6.91 -14.25
N GLY A 98 -4.65 6.36 -15.29
CA GLY A 98 -4.02 5.33 -16.12
C GLY A 98 -3.78 4.02 -15.36
N ARG A 99 -2.58 3.44 -15.52
CA ARG A 99 -2.18 2.18 -14.89
C ARG A 99 -1.95 2.30 -13.38
N GLY A 100 -1.51 3.45 -12.91
CA GLY A 100 -1.18 3.68 -11.51
C GLY A 100 -0.06 4.66 -11.32
N GLY A 101 0.35 4.84 -10.07
CA GLY A 101 1.41 5.78 -9.72
C GLY A 101 1.88 5.64 -8.28
N TRP A 102 3.07 6.16 -8.03
CA TRP A 102 3.68 6.23 -6.71
C TRP A 102 3.06 7.35 -5.90
N VAL A 103 2.69 7.03 -4.67
CA VAL A 103 2.31 8.00 -3.64
C VAL A 103 3.17 7.77 -2.40
N SER A 104 3.23 8.76 -1.52
CA SER A 104 4.00 8.67 -0.28
C SER A 104 3.17 9.04 0.94
N ILE A 105 3.49 8.42 2.07
CA ILE A 105 2.95 8.77 3.39
C ILE A 105 4.09 9.02 4.38
N ASN A 106 3.95 10.05 5.24
CA ASN A 106 4.90 10.30 6.32
C ASN A 106 4.78 9.19 7.39
N VAL A 107 5.91 8.59 7.76
CA VAL A 107 6.01 7.54 8.79
C VAL A 107 7.09 7.85 9.83
N GLU A 108 7.52 9.11 9.96
CA GLU A 108 8.57 9.56 10.87
C GLU A 108 8.35 9.10 12.31
N GLU A 109 7.14 9.30 12.83
CA GLU A 109 6.81 8.92 14.20
C GLU A 109 6.90 7.40 14.41
N LEU A 110 6.43 6.61 13.43
CA LEU A 110 6.51 5.15 13.48
C LEU A 110 7.96 4.67 13.47
N ILE A 111 8.80 5.20 12.57
CA ILE A 111 10.20 4.79 12.46
C ILE A 111 10.99 5.25 13.70
N THR A 112 10.71 6.43 14.24
CA THR A 112 11.33 6.92 15.48
C THR A 112 11.07 5.95 16.64
N LYS A 113 9.81 5.55 16.84
CA LYS A 113 9.44 4.57 17.87
C LYS A 113 10.12 3.21 17.66
N TRP A 114 10.29 2.78 16.42
CA TRP A 114 11.01 1.53 16.12
C TRP A 114 12.51 1.63 16.36
N PHE A 115 13.13 2.79 16.22
CA PHE A 115 14.55 2.95 16.55
C PHE A 115 14.77 2.94 18.07
N GLU A 116 13.84 3.53 18.83
CA GLU A 116 13.83 3.50 20.29
C GLU A 116 13.53 2.10 20.85
N ASN A 117 12.59 1.38 20.23
CA ASN A 117 12.25 0.01 20.61
C ASN A 117 12.15 -0.94 19.39
N PRO A 118 13.28 -1.44 18.86
CA PRO A 118 13.30 -2.29 17.66
C PRO A 118 12.52 -3.60 17.79
N LYS A 119 12.30 -4.09 19.01
CA LYS A 119 11.54 -5.31 19.28
C LYS A 119 10.05 -5.16 18.97
N ASP A 120 9.54 -3.92 18.89
CA ASP A 120 8.15 -3.63 18.55
C ASP A 120 7.88 -3.60 17.04
N ASN A 121 8.92 -3.76 16.22
CA ASN A 121 8.75 -3.89 14.78
C ASN A 121 8.27 -5.31 14.44
N HIS A 122 6.96 -5.41 14.18
CA HIS A 122 6.29 -6.63 13.75
C HIS A 122 5.83 -6.57 12.29
N GLY A 123 6.24 -5.52 11.57
CA GLY A 123 5.78 -5.22 10.22
C GLY A 123 4.55 -4.31 10.18
N ILE A 124 4.21 -3.93 8.95
CA ILE A 124 3.08 -3.06 8.62
C ILE A 124 2.21 -3.67 7.54
N VAL A 125 0.94 -3.29 7.53
CA VAL A 125 0.00 -3.52 6.44
C VAL A 125 -0.27 -2.17 5.77
N LEU A 126 -0.25 -2.17 4.44
CA LEU A 126 -0.66 -1.01 3.66
C LEU A 126 -2.12 -1.14 3.27
N HIS A 127 -2.86 -0.05 3.42
CA HIS A 127 -4.27 -0.03 3.09
C HIS A 127 -4.58 1.21 2.26
N ALA A 128 -5.27 0.98 1.15
CA ALA A 128 -5.81 2.00 0.27
C ALA A 128 -6.99 1.38 -0.47
N THR A 129 -8.18 1.96 -0.33
CA THR A 129 -9.40 1.48 -0.99
C THR A 129 -9.98 2.52 -1.94
N ASP A 130 -10.58 2.08 -3.04
CA ASP A 130 -11.39 2.94 -3.89
C ASP A 130 -12.83 3.06 -3.37
N GLU A 131 -13.67 3.82 -4.10
CA GLU A 131 -15.09 4.06 -3.77
C GLU A 131 -15.95 2.78 -3.71
N ARG A 132 -15.42 1.64 -4.17
CA ARG A 132 -16.08 0.33 -4.13
C ARG A 132 -15.45 -0.59 -3.07
N ASP A 133 -14.71 -0.01 -2.12
CA ASP A 133 -13.96 -0.70 -1.06
C ASP A 133 -12.93 -1.72 -1.56
N ARG A 134 -12.42 -1.55 -2.79
CA ARG A 134 -11.43 -2.48 -3.36
C ARG A 134 -10.02 -2.02 -3.02
N GLN A 135 -9.18 -2.95 -2.58
CA GLN A 135 -7.78 -2.65 -2.31
C GLN A 135 -7.04 -2.29 -3.61
N ILE A 136 -6.47 -1.08 -3.65
CA ILE A 136 -5.76 -0.56 -4.82
C ILE A 136 -4.25 -0.39 -4.60
N VAL A 137 -3.75 -0.63 -3.38
CA VAL A 137 -2.31 -0.71 -3.14
C VAL A 137 -1.76 -2.00 -3.75
N VAL A 138 -0.59 -1.90 -4.39
CA VAL A 138 0.16 -3.06 -4.86
C VAL A 138 1.13 -3.49 -3.76
N THR A 139 1.00 -4.75 -3.33
CA THR A 139 1.79 -5.34 -2.23
C THR A 139 2.46 -6.64 -2.60
N ASP A 140 1.99 -7.31 -3.66
CA ASP A 140 2.63 -8.49 -4.22
C ASP A 140 3.80 -8.08 -5.12
N HIS A 141 4.94 -8.72 -4.91
CA HIS A 141 6.17 -8.49 -5.66
C HIS A 141 6.13 -9.16 -7.05
N ASP A 142 5.26 -10.15 -7.25
CA ASP A 142 5.07 -10.80 -8.56
C ASP A 142 4.19 -9.99 -9.51
N GLU A 143 3.50 -8.95 -9.03
CA GLU A 143 2.66 -8.06 -9.84
C GLU A 143 3.46 -6.92 -10.52
N GLU A 144 4.77 -6.81 -10.25
CA GLU A 144 5.58 -5.63 -10.60
C GLU A 144 5.96 -5.52 -12.10
N ASP A 145 5.79 -6.58 -12.89
CA ASP A 145 6.13 -6.59 -14.33
C ASP A 145 4.93 -6.34 -15.26
N GLY A 146 3.78 -5.88 -14.75
CA GLY A 146 2.57 -5.70 -15.56
C GLY A 146 2.02 -6.99 -16.20
N ALA A 147 2.62 -8.13 -15.88
CA ALA A 147 2.15 -9.45 -16.25
C ALA A 147 1.21 -9.94 -15.14
N LEU A 148 -0.09 -9.65 -15.32
CA LEU A 148 -1.12 -10.42 -14.65
C LEU A 148 -0.87 -11.90 -14.99
N LYS A 149 -0.50 -12.72 -14.00
CA LYS A 149 -0.74 -14.16 -14.12
C LYS A 149 -2.25 -14.32 -14.20
N LEU A 150 -2.76 -14.47 -15.42
CA LEU A 150 -4.05 -15.05 -15.68
C LEU A 150 -4.09 -16.36 -14.89
N LEU A 151 -4.96 -16.42 -13.88
CA LEU A 151 -5.25 -17.64 -13.15
C LEU A 151 -5.62 -18.72 -14.18
N ARG A 152 -4.92 -19.85 -14.13
CA ARG A 152 -5.31 -21.09 -14.83
C ARG A 152 -6.49 -21.73 -14.13
#